data_AF-A0A2T0KM48-F1
#
_entry.id   AF-A0A2T0KM48-F1
#
_cell.length_a   1.000
_cell.length_b   1.000
_cell.length_c   1.000
_cell.angle_alpha   90.00
_cell.angle_beta   90.00
_cell.angle_gamma   90.00
#
_symmetry.space_group_name_H-M   'P 1'
#
loop_
_entity.id
_entity.type
_entity.pdbx_description
1 polymer ?
#
loop_
_entity_poly.entity_id
_entity_poly.type
_entity_poly.pdbx_seq_one_letter_code
_entity_poly.pdbx_strand_id
1 'polypeptide(L)'
;MLIGELAERAGTSPRTLRYYEEHGLIHPRRDANGYRQYDDGELRLVHEIRSLLADGFGVDDIKPFVACLRAGNSAGHVCPDSAAVLRRRLAEVDGYLDQLTVVRDRLRTQLEEIRCQMNP
;
A
#
# COMPACT_ATOMS: atom_id res chain seq x y z
N MET A 1 -14.66 -18.00 6.80
CA MET A 1 -13.49 -18.47 6.03
C MET A 1 -12.36 -18.87 6.96
N LEU A 2 -11.68 -19.99 6.70
CA LEU A 2 -10.39 -20.27 7.35
C LEU A 2 -9.26 -19.46 6.67
N ILE A 3 -8.07 -19.42 7.27
CA ILE A 3 -6.94 -18.66 6.71
C ILE A 3 -6.54 -19.11 5.30
N GLY A 4 -6.69 -20.41 4.98
CA GLY A 4 -6.40 -20.94 3.65
C GLY A 4 -7.38 -20.42 2.59
N GLU A 5 -8.67 -20.47 2.90
CA GLU A 5 -9.74 -19.95 2.04
C GLU A 5 -9.63 -18.43 1.86
N LEU A 6 -9.32 -17.69 2.94
CA LEU A 6 -9.06 -16.26 2.86
C LEU A 6 -7.87 -15.96 1.93
N ALA A 7 -6.79 -16.73 2.02
CA ALA A 7 -5.60 -16.54 1.19
C ALA A 7 -5.91 -16.75 -0.29
N GLU A 8 -6.65 -17.82 -0.61
CA GLU A 8 -7.09 -18.12 -1.98
C GLU A 8 -7.98 -17.01 -2.53
N ARG A 9 -9.04 -16.62 -1.80
CA ARG A 9 -9.97 -15.57 -2.22
C ARG A 9 -9.29 -14.20 -2.37
N ALA A 10 -8.30 -13.90 -1.54
CA ALA A 10 -7.54 -12.66 -1.60
C ALA A 10 -6.37 -12.69 -2.61
N GLY A 11 -6.10 -13.82 -3.26
CA GLY A 11 -4.97 -13.98 -4.18
C GLY A 11 -3.61 -13.82 -3.49
N THR A 12 -3.47 -14.28 -2.24
CA THR A 12 -2.27 -14.17 -1.41
C THR A 12 -1.89 -15.50 -0.75
N SER A 13 -0.93 -15.47 0.18
CA SER A 13 -0.50 -16.66 0.93
C SER A 13 -0.96 -16.60 2.40
N PRO A 14 -1.19 -17.75 3.05
CA PRO A 14 -1.43 -17.80 4.51
C PRO A 14 -0.29 -17.17 5.32
N ARG A 15 0.95 -17.22 4.82
CA ARG A 15 2.11 -16.55 5.43
C ARG A 15 1.93 -15.04 5.44
N THR A 16 1.50 -14.47 4.32
CA THR A 16 1.20 -13.03 4.19
C THR A 16 0.06 -12.61 5.12
N LEU A 17 -0.99 -13.42 5.24
CA LEU A 17 -2.09 -13.14 6.15
C LEU A 17 -1.66 -13.15 7.63
N ARG A 18 -0.83 -14.12 8.03
CA ARG A 18 -0.25 -14.14 9.39
C ARG A 18 0.59 -12.91 9.67
N TYR A 19 1.35 -12.46 8.68
CA TYR A 19 2.09 -11.21 8.79
C TYR A 19 1.16 -10.00 8.99
N TYR A 20 0.03 -9.93 8.29
CA TYR A 20 -0.98 -8.88 8.54
C TYR A 20 -1.65 -8.98 9.91
N GLU A 21 -1.90 -10.20 10.42
CA GLU A 21 -2.40 -10.42 11.79
C GLU A 21 -1.39 -9.94 12.85
N GLU A 22 -0.11 -10.26 12.67
CA GLU A 22 0.97 -9.84 13.58
C GLU A 22 1.09 -8.32 13.67
N HIS A 23 0.78 -7.62 12.57
CA HIS A 23 0.77 -6.15 12.52
C HIS A 23 -0.59 -5.54 12.91
N GLY A 24 -1.55 -6.37 13.32
CA GLY A 24 -2.87 -5.95 13.77
C GLY A 24 -3.77 -5.38 12.67
N LEU A 25 -3.50 -5.69 11.40
CA LEU A 25 -4.29 -5.18 10.28
C LEU A 25 -5.58 -6.01 10.06
N ILE A 26 -5.47 -7.32 10.26
CA ILE A 26 -6.60 -8.25 10.15
C ILE A 26 -6.76 -9.04 11.45
N HIS A 27 -7.99 -9.44 11.75
CA HIS A 27 -8.34 -10.10 13.00
C HIS A 27 -9.28 -11.29 12.78
N PRO A 28 -8.88 -12.51 13.15
CA PRO A 28 -9.80 -13.64 13.16
C PRO A 28 -10.79 -13.53 14.31
N ARG A 29 -12.05 -13.88 14.06
CA ARG A 29 -12.98 -14.27 15.12
C ARG A 29 -12.74 -15.73 15.50
N ARG A 30 -13.07 -16.09 16.74
CA ARG A 30 -13.14 -17.51 17.14
C ARG A 30 -14.57 -17.99 17.00
N ASP A 31 -14.75 -19.13 16.35
CA ASP A 31 -16.05 -19.80 16.32
C ASP A 31 -16.32 -20.58 17.61
N ALA A 32 -17.52 -21.17 17.72
CA ALA A 32 -17.94 -21.95 18.87
C ALA A 32 -17.05 -23.19 19.13
N ASN A 33 -16.34 -23.66 18.12
CA ASN A 33 -15.42 -24.80 18.19
C ASN A 33 -13.96 -24.37 18.41
N GLY A 34 -13.70 -23.07 18.58
CA GLY A 34 -12.38 -22.49 18.85
C GLY A 34 -11.51 -22.22 17.63
N TYR A 35 -11.99 -22.52 16.41
CA TYR A 35 -11.25 -22.27 15.17
C TYR A 35 -11.25 -20.78 14.81
N ARG A 36 -10.17 -20.34 14.16
CA ARG A 36 -10.03 -18.98 13.62
C ARG A 36 -10.82 -18.85 12.33
N GLN A 37 -11.73 -17.90 12.30
CA GLN A 37 -12.54 -17.58 11.14
C GLN A 37 -12.45 -16.10 10.78
N TYR A 38 -12.37 -15.84 9.49
CA TYR A 38 -12.42 -14.51 8.87
C TYR A 38 -13.73 -14.36 8.12
N ASP A 39 -14.27 -13.15 8.09
CA ASP A 39 -15.48 -12.81 7.36
C ASP A 39 -15.16 -11.96 6.12
N ASP A 40 -16.20 -11.62 5.35
CA ASP A 40 -16.03 -10.82 4.13
C ASP A 40 -15.52 -9.40 4.44
N GLY A 41 -15.65 -8.92 5.69
CA GLY A 41 -15.03 -7.68 6.14
C GLY A 41 -13.51 -7.79 6.14
N GLU A 42 -12.97 -8.87 6.70
CA GLU A 42 -11.53 -9.15 6.67
C GLU A 42 -11.02 -9.36 5.23
N LEU A 43 -11.79 -10.03 4.36
CA LEU A 43 -11.42 -10.15 2.95
C LEU A 43 -11.31 -8.77 2.25
N ARG A 44 -12.27 -7.87 2.48
CA ARG A 44 -12.20 -6.49 1.95
C ARG A 44 -10.97 -5.75 2.46
N LEU A 45 -10.64 -5.89 3.75
CA LEU A 45 -9.43 -5.30 4.32
C LEU A 45 -8.16 -5.86 3.66
N VAL A 46 -8.07 -7.16 3.42
CA VAL A 46 -6.90 -7.75 2.75
C VAL A 46 -6.73 -7.21 1.34
N HIS A 47 -7.82 -7.00 0.59
CA HIS A 47 -7.75 -6.39 -0.74
C HIS A 47 -7.23 -4.94 -0.67
N GLU A 48 -7.74 -4.14 0.28
CA GLU A 48 -7.26 -2.77 0.50
C GLU A 48 -5.76 -2.74 0.84
N ILE A 49 -5.34 -3.56 1.82
CA ILE A 49 -3.94 -3.65 2.25
C ILE A 49 -3.04 -3.98 1.06
N ARG A 50 -3.44 -4.93 0.21
CA ARG A 50 -2.68 -5.33 -0.98
C ARG A 50 -2.59 -4.22 -2.02
N SER A 51 -3.67 -3.47 -2.24
CA SER A 51 -3.65 -2.32 -3.16
C SER A 51 -2.66 -1.27 -2.67
N LEU A 52 -2.73 -0.88 -1.39
CA LEU A 52 -1.83 0.12 -0.81
C LEU A 52 -0.37 -0.34 -0.83
N LEU A 53 -0.09 -1.62 -0.56
CA LEU A 53 1.27 -2.15 -0.68
C LEU A 53 1.79 -2.08 -2.13
N ALA A 54 0.93 -2.31 -3.13
CA ALA A 54 1.30 -2.19 -4.55
C ALA A 54 1.59 -0.74 -4.95
N ASP A 55 0.92 0.22 -4.32
CA ASP A 55 1.18 1.67 -4.48
C ASP A 55 2.42 2.14 -3.69
N GLY A 56 3.13 1.22 -3.03
CA GLY A 56 4.38 1.47 -2.33
C GLY A 56 4.23 2.05 -0.93
N PHE A 57 3.06 1.92 -0.30
CA PHE A 57 2.89 2.23 1.11
C PHE A 57 3.54 1.18 2.00
N GLY A 58 4.07 1.60 3.15
CA GLY A 58 4.54 0.68 4.19
C GLY A 58 3.38 0.10 5.01
N VAL A 59 3.64 -0.99 5.72
CA VAL A 59 2.63 -1.65 6.58
C VAL A 59 2.11 -0.75 7.70
N ASP A 60 2.98 0.11 8.26
CA ASP A 60 2.57 1.08 9.27
C ASP A 60 1.67 2.19 8.71
N ASP A 61 1.87 2.56 7.44
CA ASP A 61 1.08 3.59 6.75
C ASP A 61 -0.34 3.12 6.45
N ILE A 62 -0.57 1.82 6.44
CA ILE A 62 -1.86 1.21 6.08
C ILE A 62 -2.85 1.21 7.25
N LYS A 63 -2.37 1.34 8.50
CA LYS A 63 -3.21 1.28 9.71
C LYS A 63 -4.38 2.29 9.69
N PRO A 64 -4.19 3.57 9.29
CA PRO A 64 -5.29 4.53 9.19
C PRO A 64 -6.35 4.15 8.15
N PHE A 65 -5.98 3.49 7.05
CA PHE A 65 -6.92 3.04 6.03
C PHE A 65 -7.79 1.89 6.53
N VAL A 66 -7.16 0.93 7.21
CA VAL A 66 -7.86 -0.18 7.87
C VAL A 66 -8.82 0.34 8.94
N ALA A 67 -8.38 1.28 9.78
CA ALA A 67 -9.23 1.91 10.78
C ALA A 67 -10.44 2.61 10.15
N CYS A 68 -10.21 3.32 9.04
CA CYS A 68 -11.27 4.00 8.31
C CYS A 68 -12.34 3.03 7.77
N LEU A 69 -11.91 1.92 7.16
CA LEU A 69 -12.82 0.87 6.68
C LEU A 69 -13.58 0.19 7.83
N ARG A 70 -12.89 -0.09 8.94
CA ARG A 70 -13.53 -0.68 10.13
C ARG A 70 -14.58 0.25 10.76
N ALA A 71 -14.44 1.57 10.60
CA ALA A 71 -15.46 2.54 11.01
C ALA A 71 -16.72 2.55 10.12
N GLY A 72 -16.80 1.67 9.10
CA GLY A 72 -17.98 1.51 8.24
C GLY A 72 -18.00 2.42 7.01
N ASN A 73 -16.87 3.07 6.71
CA ASN A 73 -16.76 3.91 5.53
C ASN A 73 -16.71 3.09 4.23
N SER A 74 -17.13 3.71 3.13
CA SER A 74 -17.15 3.08 1.80
C SER A 74 -15.76 2.86 1.20
N ALA A 75 -14.73 3.59 1.65
CA ALA A 75 -13.35 3.46 1.19
C ALA A 75 -12.36 3.82 2.31
N GLY A 76 -11.15 3.26 2.29
CA GLY A 76 -10.15 3.45 3.36
C GLY A 76 -9.57 4.86 3.45
N HIS A 77 -9.68 5.65 2.39
CA HIS A 77 -9.09 7.00 2.30
C HIS A 77 -10.03 8.16 2.66
N VAL A 78 -11.27 7.90 3.11
CA VAL A 78 -12.25 8.99 3.38
C VAL A 78 -12.15 9.56 4.80
N CYS A 79 -11.20 9.10 5.60
CA CYS A 79 -10.98 9.58 6.95
C CYS A 79 -9.83 10.60 6.99
N PRO A 80 -9.83 11.53 7.96
CA PRO A 80 -8.77 12.53 8.10
C PRO A 80 -7.37 11.93 8.21
N ASP A 81 -7.22 10.85 8.98
CA ASP A 81 -5.93 10.21 9.24
C ASP A 81 -5.36 9.52 7.99
N SER A 82 -6.19 8.78 7.24
CA SER A 82 -5.75 8.18 5.97
C SER A 82 -5.47 9.22 4.90
N ALA A 83 -6.25 10.30 4.85
CA ALA A 83 -5.95 11.44 3.97
C ALA A 83 -4.62 12.13 4.33
N ALA A 84 -4.25 12.20 5.62
CA ALA A 84 -2.96 12.73 6.04
C ALA A 84 -1.80 11.86 5.52
N VAL A 85 -1.94 10.54 5.56
CA VAL A 85 -0.95 9.61 5.00
C VAL A 85 -0.81 9.79 3.49
N LEU A 86 -1.92 9.90 2.75
CA LEU A 86 -1.88 10.17 1.31
C LEU A 86 -1.17 11.48 0.98
N ARG A 87 -1.44 12.55 1.72
CA ARG A 87 -0.77 13.85 1.52
C ARG A 87 0.74 13.76 1.75
N ARG A 88 1.17 13.05 2.80
CA ARG A 88 2.59 12.83 3.07
C ARG A 88 3.25 12.06 1.92
N ARG A 89 2.62 10.97 1.48
CA ARG A 89 3.15 10.14 0.38
C ARG A 89 3.22 10.90 -0.94
N LEU A 90 2.21 11.72 -1.24
CA LEU A 90 2.22 12.58 -2.41
C LEU A 90 3.39 13.56 -2.39
N ALA A 91 3.63 14.23 -1.25
CA ALA A 91 4.75 15.15 -1.10
C ALA A 91 6.12 14.46 -1.27
N GLU A 92 6.27 13.21 -0.79
CA GLU A 92 7.48 12.41 -1.02
C GLU A 92 7.69 12.12 -2.51
N VAL A 93 6.64 11.70 -3.22
CA VAL A 93 6.68 11.43 -4.67
C VAL A 93 7.03 12.67 -5.46
N ASP A 94 6.39 13.81 -5.15
CA ASP A 94 6.69 15.09 -5.79
C ASP A 94 8.15 15.48 -5.59
N GLY A 95 8.68 15.33 -4.37
CA GLY A 95 10.09 15.57 -4.08
C GLY A 95 11.05 14.68 -4.90
N TYR A 96 10.70 13.41 -5.10
CA TYR A 96 11.50 12.53 -5.97
C TYR A 96 11.42 12.92 -7.45
N LEU A 97 10.25 13.34 -7.94
CA LEU A 97 10.07 13.81 -9.31
C LEU A 97 10.89 15.07 -9.58
N ASP A 98 10.95 15.99 -8.63
CA ASP A 98 11.77 17.20 -8.72
C ASP A 98 13.27 16.84 -8.81
N GLN A 99 13.74 15.96 -7.94
CA GLN A 99 15.14 15.51 -7.95
C GLN A 99 15.51 14.80 -9.25
N LEU A 100 14.66 13.89 -9.73
CA LEU A 100 14.87 13.17 -10.98
C LEU A 100 14.80 14.08 -12.20
N THR A 101 13.99 15.13 -12.15
CA THR A 101 13.92 16.17 -13.19
C THR A 101 15.26 16.92 -13.29
N VAL A 102 15.85 17.33 -12.17
CA VAL A 102 17.16 17.98 -12.16
C VAL A 102 18.25 17.08 -12.74
N VAL A 103 18.25 15.79 -12.37
CA VAL A 103 19.22 14.82 -12.90
C VAL A 103 19.05 14.63 -14.40
N ARG A 104 17.81 14.43 -14.86
CA ARG A 104 17.47 14.28 -16.28
C ARG A 104 17.95 15.45 -17.11
N ASP A 105 17.73 16.68 -16.64
CA ASP A 105 18.07 17.88 -17.39
C ASP A 105 19.60 18.08 -17.46
N ARG A 106 20.33 17.74 -16.39
CA ARG A 106 21.80 17.69 -16.43
C ARG A 106 22.33 16.69 -17.46
N LEU A 107 21.77 15.48 -17.51
CA LEU A 107 22.17 14.45 -18.47
C LEU A 107 21.89 14.90 -19.91
N ARG A 108 20.78 15.60 -20.15
CA ARG A 108 20.47 16.19 -21.46
C ARG A 108 21.52 17.21 -21.89
N THR A 109 21.89 18.13 -21.01
CA THR A 109 22.94 19.12 -21.31
C THR A 109 24.26 18.46 -21.68
N GLN A 110 24.70 17.46 -20.91
CA GLN A 110 25.94 16.72 -21.21
C GLN A 110 25.88 16.02 -22.58
N LEU A 111 24.74 15.45 -22.95
CA LEU A 111 24.56 14.82 -24.27
C LEU A 111 24.59 15.84 -25.41
N GLU A 112 24.04 17.04 -25.21
CA GLU A 112 24.08 18.13 -26.20
C GLU A 112 25.51 18.63 -26.43
N GLU A 113 26.29 18.81 -25.36
CA GLU A 113 27.71 19.19 -25.43
C GLU A 113 28.51 18.16 -26.23
N ILE A 114 28.33 16.87 -25.95
CA ILE A 114 28.99 15.78 -26.68
C ILE A 114 28.60 15.81 -28.17
N ARG A 115 27.33 16.04 -28.49
CA ARG A 115 26.86 16.12 -29.88
C ARG A 115 27.47 17.31 -30.63
N CYS A 116 27.60 18.47 -30.00
CA CYS A 116 28.25 19.64 -30.60
C CYS A 116 29.75 19.41 -30.86
N GLN A 117 30.43 18.62 -30.01
CA GLN A 117 31.85 18.30 -30.20
C GLN A 117 32.10 17.28 -31.32
N MET A 118 31.13 16.40 -31.62
CA MET A 118 31.26 15.37 -32.66
C MET A 118 30.79 15.79 -34.05
N ASN A 119 30.17 16.97 -34.20
CA ASN A 119 29.73 17.53 -35.48
C ASN A 119 30.15 19.01 -35.57
N PRO A 120 31.43 19.29 -35.87
CA PRO A 120 31.94 20.65 -36.05
C PRO A 120 31.41 21.34 -37.32
#